data_AF-A0A6N9C3P1-F1
#
_entry.id   AF-A0A6N9C3P1-F1
#
_cell.length_a   1.000
_cell.length_b   1.000
_cell.length_c   1.000
_cell.angle_alpha   90.00
_cell.angle_beta   90.00
_cell.angle_gamma   90.00
#
_symmetry.space_group_name_H-M   'P 1'
#
loop_
_entity.id
_entity.type
_entity.pdbx_description
1 polymer ?
#
loop_
_entity_poly.entity_id
_entity_poly.type
_entity_poly.pdbx_seq_one_letter_code
_entity_poly.pdbx_strand_id
1 'polypeptide(L)'
;MLDRLKNRLKFQIEQLLLRGAHSRLLFIASLVGLVAVGGGLLVQATDAPFDGNETAIWWAFLRLTDPGYLGDDEGAARRVISTVLTVLGYILFMGSLIAIMTQWLNQKIRNFESGLTPIVRRNHILILGWTNRTPAIVEELMRSEERVRRFLERLGARGLHVVILSEDVSLERTMELRSALGSLWDARKITFRSGIPLRMEHLERVDFRNASAIILPGADFAYGGANESDTLILKTVLSIASQEEADETQSLPLLVTEIFDPTKILMAQKAYRGILEILATDVFITRCMAQNVRHPGLSYLFHEILSHRQGNSIYIRTFESFTGDRFWDLVGACPKAILLGVVRPDGEGFRSMLNPADDLTLAANDRLVFLAREYEDCEILKNLLPKRSLPQPRAQSQPVSYIQIESKRRILILGWNHKVTALIEELDDYLLEQFEISTLSLKPAVERETELVQQGIDQDRVTVSHYEGDHTILSDLEAIQPSSYDNVLILGSDWLETQEESDARTIVGHLV
;
A
#
# COMPACT_ATOMS: atom_id res chain seq x y z
N MET A 1 -13.28 46.08 -34.90
CA MET A 1 -12.92 46.71 -33.60
C MET A 1 -13.88 46.31 -32.49
N LEU A 2 -15.21 46.34 -32.72
CA LEU A 2 -16.21 45.89 -31.74
C LEU A 2 -16.06 44.43 -31.30
N ASP A 3 -15.73 43.50 -32.19
CA ASP A 3 -15.58 42.08 -31.82
C ASP A 3 -14.38 41.81 -30.91
N ARG A 4 -13.28 42.55 -31.08
CA ARG A 4 -12.13 42.48 -30.16
C ARG A 4 -12.49 43.02 -28.77
N LEU A 5 -13.30 44.08 -28.71
CA LEU A 5 -13.76 44.65 -27.45
C LEU A 5 -14.70 43.67 -26.72
N LYS A 6 -15.65 43.06 -27.45
CA LYS A 6 -16.59 42.04 -26.95
C LYS A 6 -15.87 40.81 -26.44
N ASN A 7 -14.89 40.29 -27.19
CA ASN A 7 -14.10 39.13 -26.78
C ASN A 7 -13.20 39.44 -25.57
N ARG A 8 -12.67 40.65 -25.47
CA ARG A 8 -11.89 41.08 -24.30
C ARG A 8 -12.76 41.19 -23.04
N LEU A 9 -13.97 41.73 -23.16
CA LEU A 9 -14.95 41.77 -22.08
C LEU A 9 -15.38 40.36 -21.66
N LYS A 10 -15.69 39.49 -22.61
CA LYS A 10 -16.04 38.09 -22.34
C LYS A 10 -14.91 37.37 -21.58
N PHE A 11 -13.67 37.52 -22.05
CA PHE A 11 -12.49 36.94 -21.40
C PHE A 11 -12.26 37.47 -19.98
N GLN A 12 -12.45 38.79 -19.76
CA GLN A 12 -12.32 39.37 -18.42
C GLN A 12 -13.40 38.86 -17.46
N ILE A 13 -14.64 38.71 -17.93
CA ILE A 13 -15.74 38.14 -17.14
C ILE A 13 -15.46 36.67 -16.83
N GLU A 14 -15.03 35.88 -17.81
CA GLU A 14 -14.63 34.48 -17.61
C GLU A 14 -13.53 34.36 -16.55
N GLN A 15 -12.46 35.16 -16.67
CA GLN A 15 -11.37 35.15 -15.71
C GLN A 15 -11.81 35.59 -14.31
N LEU A 16 -12.76 36.53 -14.21
CA LEU A 16 -13.35 36.96 -12.95
C LEU A 16 -14.18 35.83 -12.32
N LEU A 17 -15.01 35.11 -13.08
CA LEU A 17 -15.82 33.99 -12.59
C LEU A 17 -14.99 32.78 -12.14
N LEU A 18 -13.78 32.62 -12.70
CA LEU A 18 -12.86 31.51 -12.39
C LEU A 18 -12.02 31.74 -11.12
N ARG A 19 -11.86 32.98 -10.63
CA ARG A 19 -10.97 33.32 -9.49
C ARG A 19 -11.46 32.91 -8.10
N GLY A 20 -12.67 32.37 -7.96
CA GLY A 20 -13.18 31.81 -6.71
C GLY A 20 -14.58 32.30 -6.32
N ALA A 21 -15.04 31.96 -5.12
CA ALA A 21 -16.38 32.34 -4.67
C ALA A 21 -16.54 33.85 -4.47
N HIS A 22 -15.51 34.52 -3.95
CA HIS A 22 -15.53 35.98 -3.72
C HIS A 22 -15.72 36.77 -5.02
N SER A 23 -15.09 36.34 -6.12
CA SER A 23 -15.21 37.03 -7.40
C SER A 23 -16.57 36.79 -8.07
N ARG A 24 -17.16 35.60 -7.90
CA ARG A 24 -18.55 35.31 -8.31
C ARG A 24 -19.56 36.13 -7.51
N LEU A 25 -19.36 36.29 -6.19
CA LEU A 25 -20.20 37.15 -5.37
C LEU A 25 -20.11 38.62 -5.81
N LEU A 26 -18.90 39.13 -6.09
CA LEU A 26 -18.71 40.50 -6.60
C LEU A 26 -19.38 40.71 -7.97
N PHE A 27 -19.30 39.71 -8.86
CA PHE A 27 -19.99 39.76 -10.15
C PHE A 27 -21.51 39.90 -9.97
N ILE A 28 -22.09 39.09 -9.08
CA ILE A 28 -23.53 39.15 -8.79
C ILE A 28 -23.89 40.45 -8.10
N ALA A 29 -23.11 40.92 -7.13
CA ALA A 29 -23.34 42.21 -6.49
C ALA A 29 -23.34 43.35 -7.51
N SER A 30 -22.44 43.28 -8.51
CA SER A 30 -22.38 44.25 -9.61
C SER A 30 -23.60 44.15 -10.53
N LEU A 31 -24.07 42.93 -10.81
CA LEU A 31 -25.27 42.71 -11.63
C LEU A 31 -26.54 43.17 -10.90
N VAL A 32 -26.67 42.90 -9.61
CA VAL A 32 -27.75 43.43 -8.75
C VAL A 32 -27.69 44.96 -8.73
N GLY A 33 -26.50 45.55 -8.60
CA GLY A 33 -26.31 47.00 -8.69
C GLY A 33 -26.77 47.56 -10.04
N LEU A 34 -26.44 46.90 -11.15
CA LEU A 34 -26.87 47.33 -12.49
C LEU A 34 -28.39 47.24 -12.67
N VAL A 35 -29.02 46.17 -12.18
CA VAL A 35 -30.48 46.01 -12.20
C VAL A 35 -31.15 47.05 -11.30
N ALA A 36 -30.56 47.37 -10.15
CA ALA A 36 -31.05 48.43 -9.26
C ALA A 36 -30.97 49.81 -9.94
N VAL A 37 -29.87 50.11 -10.64
CA VAL A 37 -29.74 51.36 -11.40
C VAL A 37 -30.78 51.43 -12.52
N GLY A 38 -30.93 50.37 -13.31
CA GLY A 38 -31.92 50.31 -14.39
C GLY A 38 -33.36 50.41 -13.88
N GLY A 39 -33.69 49.67 -12.81
CA GLY A 39 -34.99 49.70 -12.17
C GLY A 39 -35.34 51.07 -11.56
N GLY A 40 -34.37 51.71 -10.92
CA GLY A 40 -34.53 53.06 -10.35
C GLY A 40 -34.78 54.11 -11.43
N LEU A 41 -34.01 54.10 -12.51
CA LEU A 41 -34.21 55.02 -13.65
C LEU A 41 -35.54 54.78 -14.37
N LEU A 42 -35.95 53.52 -14.53
CA LEU A 42 -37.26 53.17 -15.13
C LEU A 42 -38.43 53.67 -14.29
N VAL A 43 -38.33 53.56 -12.97
CA VAL A 43 -39.37 54.05 -12.05
C VAL A 43 -39.38 55.57 -11.98
N GLN A 44 -38.23 56.23 -12.04
CA GLN A 44 -38.16 57.68 -12.09
C GLN A 44 -38.72 58.28 -13.39
N ALA A 45 -38.70 57.54 -14.49
CA ALA A 45 -39.33 57.94 -15.76
C ALA A 45 -40.87 57.81 -15.73
N THR A 46 -41.43 57.15 -14.71
CA THR A 46 -42.86 57.24 -14.37
C THR A 46 -43.05 58.41 -13.41
N ASP A 47 -44.17 59.14 -13.44
CA ASP A 47 -44.48 60.34 -12.61
C ASP A 47 -44.48 60.05 -11.08
N ALA A 48 -43.34 59.60 -10.56
CA ALA A 48 -43.18 59.12 -9.21
C ALA A 48 -42.41 60.16 -8.38
N PRO A 49 -42.84 60.43 -7.14
CA PRO A 49 -42.28 61.50 -6.31
C PRO A 49 -40.97 61.07 -5.66
N PHE A 50 -39.89 61.02 -6.45
CA PHE A 50 -38.53 60.78 -5.96
C PHE A 50 -37.73 62.10 -5.98
N ASP A 51 -37.12 62.46 -4.85
CA ASP A 51 -36.31 63.68 -4.70
C ASP A 51 -34.99 63.64 -5.51
N GLY A 52 -34.65 62.49 -6.10
CA GLY A 52 -33.53 62.33 -7.01
C GLY A 52 -33.26 60.88 -7.43
N ASN A 53 -32.40 60.69 -8.44
CA ASN A 53 -32.09 59.37 -9.02
C ASN A 53 -31.56 58.39 -7.97
N GLU A 54 -30.79 58.87 -6.99
CA GLU A 54 -30.23 58.04 -5.91
C GLU A 54 -31.32 57.38 -5.06
N THR A 55 -32.38 58.11 -4.73
CA THR A 55 -33.51 57.58 -3.94
C THR A 55 -34.30 56.53 -4.72
N ALA A 56 -34.42 56.68 -6.05
CA ALA A 56 -35.07 55.70 -6.92
C ALA A 56 -34.22 54.43 -7.08
N ILE A 57 -32.90 54.57 -7.20
CA ILE A 57 -31.95 53.44 -7.26
C ILE A 57 -31.95 52.66 -5.94
N TRP A 58 -31.95 53.37 -4.80
CA TRP A 58 -32.07 52.76 -3.48
C TRP A 58 -33.41 52.03 -3.29
N TRP A 59 -34.52 52.63 -3.75
CA TRP A 59 -35.83 51.99 -3.76
C TRP A 59 -35.80 50.68 -4.56
N ALA A 60 -35.20 50.68 -5.76
CA ALA A 60 -35.09 49.48 -6.60
C ALA A 60 -34.17 48.41 -5.98
N PHE A 61 -33.07 48.82 -5.34
CA PHE A 61 -32.19 47.91 -4.60
C PHE A 61 -32.93 47.17 -3.48
N LEU A 62 -33.72 47.88 -2.67
CA LEU A 62 -34.49 47.26 -1.58
C LEU A 62 -35.45 46.19 -2.08
N ARG A 63 -36.11 46.40 -3.24
CA ARG A 63 -37.01 45.39 -3.83
C ARG A 63 -36.26 44.19 -4.43
N LEU A 64 -35.00 44.36 -4.82
CA LEU A 64 -34.15 43.26 -5.29
C LEU A 64 -33.64 42.37 -4.14
N THR A 65 -33.43 42.94 -2.96
CA THR A 65 -32.86 42.22 -1.81
C THR A 65 -33.89 41.78 -0.78
N ASP A 66 -35.00 42.51 -0.66
CA ASP A 66 -36.02 42.28 0.35
C ASP A 66 -37.45 42.41 -0.26
N PRO A 67 -38.19 41.30 -0.37
CA PRO A 67 -39.55 41.28 -0.90
C PRO A 67 -40.58 41.95 0.02
N GLY A 68 -40.24 42.23 1.29
CA GLY A 68 -41.15 42.82 2.27
C GLY A 68 -41.69 44.19 1.85
N TYR A 69 -40.98 44.88 0.96
CA TYR A 69 -41.31 46.23 0.50
C TYR A 69 -42.32 46.29 -0.67
N LEU A 70 -42.76 45.16 -1.21
CA LEU A 70 -43.75 45.10 -2.29
C LEU A 70 -45.11 45.72 -1.90
N GLY A 71 -45.45 45.65 -0.60
CA GLY A 71 -46.72 46.17 -0.06
C GLY A 71 -46.79 47.68 0.00
N ASP A 72 -45.65 48.37 -0.02
CA ASP A 72 -45.55 49.82 0.19
C ASP A 72 -45.73 50.62 -1.11
N ASP A 73 -45.95 49.94 -2.25
CA ASP A 73 -45.94 50.55 -3.56
C ASP A 73 -47.35 50.90 -4.08
N GLU A 74 -47.60 52.20 -4.26
CA GLU A 74 -48.84 52.75 -4.81
C GLU A 74 -48.70 53.08 -6.32
N GLY A 75 -49.76 52.84 -7.09
CA GLY A 75 -49.81 53.04 -8.54
C GLY A 75 -49.53 51.76 -9.35
N ALA A 76 -50.28 51.58 -10.46
CA ALA A 76 -50.21 50.36 -11.26
C ALA A 76 -48.82 50.12 -11.89
N ALA A 77 -48.20 51.17 -12.45
CA ALA A 77 -46.87 51.08 -13.06
C ALA A 77 -45.79 50.70 -12.04
N ARG A 78 -45.80 51.33 -10.85
CA ARG A 78 -44.85 51.05 -9.76
C ARG A 78 -44.98 49.63 -9.24
N ARG A 79 -46.21 49.12 -9.07
CA ARG A 79 -46.45 47.73 -8.64
C ARG A 79 -45.92 46.71 -9.64
N VAL A 80 -46.11 46.96 -10.94
CA VAL A 80 -45.57 46.07 -11.99
C VAL A 80 -44.05 46.06 -11.96
N ILE A 81 -43.41 47.23 -11.91
CA ILE A 81 -41.94 47.33 -11.87
C ILE A 81 -41.37 46.72 -10.58
N SER A 82 -41.99 46.99 -9.43
CA SER A 82 -41.63 46.42 -8.13
C SER A 82 -41.74 44.90 -8.11
N THR A 83 -42.81 44.34 -8.67
CA THR A 83 -43.00 42.89 -8.81
C THR A 83 -41.92 42.26 -9.68
N VAL A 84 -41.62 42.87 -10.84
CA VAL A 84 -40.55 42.40 -11.73
C VAL A 84 -39.19 42.46 -11.04
N LEU A 85 -38.87 43.57 -10.36
CA LEU A 85 -37.64 43.71 -9.60
C LEU A 85 -37.52 42.67 -8.49
N THR A 86 -38.61 42.38 -7.78
CA THR A 86 -38.58 41.38 -6.71
C THR A 86 -38.39 39.96 -7.23
N VAL A 87 -39.06 39.59 -8.33
CA VAL A 87 -38.84 38.30 -9.00
C VAL A 87 -37.40 38.18 -9.50
N LEU A 88 -36.88 39.24 -10.13
CA LEU A 88 -35.48 39.30 -10.54
C LEU A 88 -34.55 39.20 -9.33
N GLY A 89 -34.87 39.82 -8.20
CA GLY A 89 -34.13 39.75 -6.95
C GLY A 89 -34.03 38.32 -6.43
N TYR A 90 -35.14 37.60 -6.36
CA TYR A 90 -35.13 36.20 -5.96
C TYR A 90 -34.29 35.31 -6.88
N ILE A 91 -34.40 35.48 -8.19
CA ILE A 91 -33.65 34.68 -9.17
C ILE A 91 -32.15 35.05 -9.15
N LEU A 92 -31.86 36.34 -9.21
CA LEU A 92 -30.51 36.86 -9.38
C LEU A 92 -29.72 36.87 -8.07
N PHE A 93 -30.29 37.42 -7.01
CA PHE A 93 -29.62 37.57 -5.73
C PHE A 93 -29.74 36.30 -4.89
N MET A 94 -30.96 35.93 -4.47
CA MET A 94 -31.11 34.82 -3.52
C MET A 94 -30.75 33.46 -4.12
N GLY A 95 -31.27 33.15 -5.31
CA GLY A 95 -30.99 31.90 -6.01
C GLY A 95 -29.49 31.69 -6.28
N SER A 96 -28.83 32.74 -6.78
CA SER A 96 -27.40 32.65 -7.07
C SER A 96 -26.52 32.68 -5.81
N LEU A 97 -26.90 33.40 -4.76
CA LEU A 97 -26.19 33.41 -3.48
C LEU A 97 -26.19 32.02 -2.85
N ILE A 98 -27.36 31.38 -2.75
CA ILE A 98 -27.49 30.01 -2.26
C ILE A 98 -26.64 29.06 -3.11
N ALA A 99 -26.71 29.18 -4.45
CA ALA A 99 -25.96 28.33 -5.36
C ALA A 99 -24.44 28.47 -5.16
N ILE A 100 -23.90 29.69 -5.09
CA ILE A 100 -22.47 29.91 -4.90
C ILE A 100 -22.01 29.44 -3.52
N MET A 101 -22.76 29.74 -2.46
CA MET A 101 -22.42 29.32 -1.11
C MET A 101 -22.39 27.79 -1.00
N THR A 102 -23.40 27.12 -1.56
CA THR A 102 -23.46 25.65 -1.59
C THR A 102 -22.31 25.06 -2.40
N GLN A 103 -22.02 25.62 -3.59
CA GLN A 103 -20.89 25.16 -4.42
C GLN A 103 -19.54 25.38 -3.73
N TRP A 104 -19.34 26.53 -3.08
CA TRP A 104 -18.12 26.84 -2.33
C TRP A 104 -17.94 25.92 -1.13
N LEU A 105 -19.00 25.72 -0.34
CA LEU A 105 -18.98 24.81 0.81
C LEU A 105 -18.66 23.38 0.36
N ASN A 106 -19.35 22.88 -0.66
CA ASN A 106 -19.10 21.54 -1.19
C ASN A 106 -17.69 21.41 -1.77
N GLN A 107 -17.17 22.43 -2.44
CA GLN A 107 -15.77 22.42 -2.89
C GLN A 107 -14.79 22.41 -1.72
N LYS A 108 -15.09 23.16 -0.65
CA LYS A 108 -14.23 23.21 0.53
C LYS A 108 -14.22 21.87 1.28
N ILE A 109 -15.39 21.23 1.41
CA ILE A 109 -15.54 19.88 1.96
C ILE A 109 -14.73 18.89 1.10
N ARG A 110 -14.92 18.88 -0.22
CA ARG A 110 -14.15 18.02 -1.13
C ARG A 110 -12.65 18.21 -1.01
N ASN A 111 -12.17 19.45 -0.86
CA ASN A 111 -10.74 19.72 -0.68
C ASN A 111 -10.20 19.18 0.66
N PHE A 112 -11.04 19.05 1.68
CA PHE A 112 -10.67 18.41 2.94
C PHE A 112 -10.73 16.88 2.83
N GLU A 113 -11.72 16.35 2.11
CA GLU A 113 -11.83 14.91 1.82
C GLU A 113 -10.71 14.40 0.93
N SER A 114 -10.18 15.24 0.03
CA SER A 114 -9.09 14.89 -0.89
C SER A 114 -7.73 14.74 -0.21
N GLY A 115 -7.64 14.86 1.12
CA GLY A 115 -6.43 14.53 1.88
C GLY A 115 -5.22 15.43 1.59
N LEU A 116 -5.42 16.68 1.17
CA LEU A 116 -4.33 17.62 0.83
C LEU A 116 -3.71 18.33 2.05
N THR A 117 -4.33 18.20 3.22
CA THR A 117 -3.88 18.85 4.45
C THR A 117 -2.78 18.03 5.15
N PRO A 118 -1.73 18.67 5.68
CA PRO A 118 -0.69 17.96 6.42
C PRO A 118 -1.24 17.32 7.71
N ILE A 119 -0.64 16.22 8.14
CA ILE A 119 -0.84 15.66 9.47
C ILE A 119 0.28 16.12 10.40
N VAL A 120 -0.01 16.15 11.70
CA VAL A 120 0.99 16.36 12.74
C VAL A 120 0.81 15.19 13.71
N ARG A 121 1.57 14.13 13.53
CA ARG A 121 1.42 12.91 14.33
C ARG A 121 2.71 12.13 14.40
N ARG A 122 3.19 11.95 15.63
CA ARG A 122 4.37 11.13 15.90
C ARG A 122 4.03 9.66 16.09
N ASN A 123 5.01 8.82 15.82
CA ASN A 123 5.03 7.38 16.05
C ASN A 123 3.88 6.62 15.35
N HIS A 124 3.55 7.03 14.13
CA HIS A 124 2.57 6.36 13.27
C HIS A 124 3.27 5.40 12.30
N ILE A 125 2.54 4.43 11.74
CA ILE A 125 3.02 3.61 10.62
C ILE A 125 2.59 4.29 9.34
N LEU A 126 3.54 4.56 8.45
CA LEU A 126 3.29 5.22 7.17
C LEU A 126 3.38 4.19 6.04
N ILE A 127 2.35 4.09 5.22
CA ILE A 127 2.36 3.32 3.97
C ILE A 127 2.45 4.32 2.82
N LEU A 128 3.46 4.17 1.96
CA LEU A 128 3.70 5.03 0.82
C LEU A 128 3.25 4.37 -0.48
N GLY A 129 2.26 4.97 -1.13
CA GLY A 129 1.64 4.42 -2.33
C GLY A 129 0.39 3.58 -2.02
N TRP A 130 -0.39 3.36 -3.06
CA TRP A 130 -1.54 2.47 -3.04
C TRP A 130 -1.34 1.37 -4.08
N THR A 131 -1.32 0.12 -3.61
CA THR A 131 -1.19 -1.08 -4.44
C THR A 131 -2.26 -2.10 -4.05
N ASN A 132 -2.42 -3.14 -4.84
CA ASN A 132 -3.23 -4.32 -4.51
C ASN A 132 -2.86 -4.97 -3.15
N ARG A 133 -1.63 -4.75 -2.65
CA ARG A 133 -1.14 -5.26 -1.36
C ARG A 133 -1.51 -4.36 -0.18
N THR A 134 -1.82 -3.08 -0.44
CA THR A 134 -2.05 -2.09 0.63
C THR A 134 -3.20 -2.50 1.56
N PRO A 135 -4.38 -2.95 1.08
CA PRO A 135 -5.45 -3.41 1.96
C PRO A 135 -5.04 -4.58 2.86
N ALA A 136 -4.31 -5.56 2.32
CA ALA A 136 -3.84 -6.73 3.07
C ALA A 136 -2.81 -6.36 4.14
N ILE A 137 -1.87 -5.45 3.83
CA ILE A 137 -0.90 -4.93 4.81
C ILE A 137 -1.62 -4.24 5.97
N VAL A 138 -2.62 -3.41 5.67
CA VAL A 138 -3.39 -2.72 6.71
C VAL A 138 -4.22 -3.71 7.53
N GLU A 139 -4.86 -4.70 6.90
CA GLU A 139 -5.59 -5.77 7.60
C GLU A 139 -4.67 -6.48 8.60
N GLU A 140 -3.46 -6.84 8.16
CA GLU A 140 -2.48 -7.55 8.97
C GLU A 140 -1.98 -6.70 10.13
N LEU A 141 -1.66 -5.42 9.91
CA LEU A 141 -1.27 -4.50 10.97
C LEU A 141 -2.35 -4.34 12.04
N MET A 142 -3.62 -4.22 11.61
CA MET A 142 -4.76 -4.04 12.51
C MET A 142 -5.08 -5.33 13.28
N ARG A 143 -4.93 -6.49 12.65
CA ARG A 143 -5.10 -7.81 13.28
C ARG A 143 -4.01 -8.09 14.30
N SER A 144 -2.77 -7.75 13.95
CA SER A 144 -1.57 -7.92 14.78
C SER A 144 -1.32 -6.73 15.72
N GLU A 145 -2.36 -5.95 16.09
CA GLU A 145 -2.22 -4.72 16.87
C GLU A 145 -1.45 -4.94 18.18
N GLU A 146 -1.69 -6.02 18.92
CA GLU A 146 -0.98 -6.31 20.18
C GLU A 146 0.53 -6.52 19.97
N ARG A 147 0.90 -7.20 18.88
CA ARG A 147 2.31 -7.45 18.52
C ARG A 147 2.99 -6.14 18.12
N VAL A 148 2.33 -5.36 17.26
CA VAL A 148 2.81 -4.06 16.79
C VAL A 148 2.87 -3.05 17.94
N ARG A 149 1.93 -3.11 18.88
CA ARG A 149 1.89 -2.25 20.07
C ARG A 149 3.16 -2.36 20.89
N ARG A 150 3.76 -3.55 21.05
CA ARG A 150 5.06 -3.69 21.75
C ARG A 150 6.19 -2.95 21.05
N PHE A 151 6.23 -3.00 19.72
CA PHE A 151 7.19 -2.23 18.93
C PHE A 151 6.94 -0.72 19.10
N LEU A 152 5.69 -0.29 19.00
CA LEU A 152 5.29 1.10 19.13
C LEU A 152 5.52 1.67 20.54
N GLU A 153 5.27 0.90 21.60
CA GLU A 153 5.49 1.29 22.99
C GLU A 153 6.97 1.57 23.29
N ARG A 154 7.89 0.80 22.69
CA ARG A 154 9.35 1.06 22.78
C ARG A 154 9.73 2.41 22.17
N LEU A 155 8.98 2.87 21.17
CA LEU A 155 9.13 4.18 20.53
C LEU A 155 8.28 5.27 21.21
N GLY A 156 7.54 4.94 22.29
CA GLY A 156 6.70 5.88 23.03
C GLY A 156 5.34 6.17 22.40
N ALA A 157 4.87 5.36 21.45
CA ALA A 157 3.52 5.47 20.91
C ALA A 157 2.46 4.90 21.88
N ARG A 158 1.25 5.48 21.84
CA ARG A 158 0.11 5.05 22.68
C ARG A 158 -0.76 3.98 22.05
N GLY A 159 -0.61 3.74 20.75
CA GLY A 159 -1.42 2.79 20.00
C GLY A 159 -1.12 2.85 18.50
N LEU A 160 -1.67 1.89 17.77
CA LEU A 160 -1.50 1.80 16.32
C LEU A 160 -2.29 2.91 15.61
N HIS A 161 -1.60 3.60 14.72
CA HIS A 161 -2.22 4.50 13.74
C HIS A 161 -1.52 4.34 12.40
N VAL A 162 -2.30 4.12 11.35
CA VAL A 162 -1.82 3.91 9.99
C VAL A 162 -2.14 5.13 9.14
N VAL A 163 -1.11 5.69 8.51
CA VAL A 163 -1.23 6.77 7.54
C VAL A 163 -0.92 6.18 6.17
N ILE A 164 -1.76 6.47 5.19
CA ILE A 164 -1.59 5.98 3.81
C ILE A 164 -1.47 7.19 2.90
N LEU A 165 -0.32 7.31 2.23
CA LEU A 165 -0.13 8.28 1.16
C LEU A 165 -0.50 7.62 -0.17
N SER A 166 -1.56 8.11 -0.83
CA SER A 166 -2.05 7.58 -2.10
C SER A 166 -2.16 8.70 -3.12
N GLU A 167 -1.99 8.44 -4.42
CA GLU A 167 -2.15 9.49 -5.43
C GLU A 167 -3.57 10.07 -5.42
N ASP A 168 -4.56 9.19 -5.29
CA ASP A 168 -5.96 9.54 -5.16
C ASP A 168 -6.51 9.09 -3.79
N VAL A 169 -7.27 10.00 -3.17
CA VAL A 169 -8.04 9.73 -1.94
C VAL A 169 -9.51 9.82 -2.32
N SER A 170 -10.07 8.67 -2.69
CA SER A 170 -11.45 8.56 -3.12
C SER A 170 -12.29 7.76 -2.13
N LEU A 171 -13.61 7.93 -2.23
CA LEU A 171 -14.58 7.12 -1.50
C LEU A 171 -14.41 5.64 -1.86
N GLU A 172 -14.06 5.33 -3.11
CA GLU A 172 -13.82 3.98 -3.61
C GLU A 172 -12.67 3.31 -2.86
N ARG A 173 -11.50 3.96 -2.74
CA ARG A 173 -10.36 3.43 -1.96
C ARG A 173 -10.71 3.21 -0.49
N THR A 174 -11.51 4.12 0.07
CA THR A 174 -11.98 3.98 1.44
C THR A 174 -12.93 2.79 1.60
N MET A 175 -13.83 2.58 0.64
CA MET A 175 -14.76 1.44 0.62
C MET A 175 -14.02 0.12 0.39
N GLU A 176 -13.04 0.09 -0.51
CA GLU A 176 -12.15 -1.04 -0.78
C GLU A 176 -11.43 -1.46 0.51
N LEU A 177 -10.78 -0.51 1.19
CA LEU A 177 -10.10 -0.77 2.45
C LEU A 177 -11.07 -1.24 3.54
N ARG A 178 -12.23 -0.58 3.66
CA ARG A 178 -13.25 -0.94 4.64
C ARG A 178 -13.81 -2.34 4.40
N SER A 179 -14.00 -2.72 3.14
CA SER A 179 -14.45 -4.05 2.75
C SER A 179 -13.43 -5.11 3.16
N ALA A 180 -12.14 -4.87 2.85
CA ALA A 180 -11.04 -5.78 3.21
C ALA A 180 -10.90 -5.95 4.74
N LEU A 181 -10.98 -4.87 5.51
CA LEU A 181 -10.85 -4.92 6.97
C LEU A 181 -12.07 -5.50 7.68
N GLY A 182 -13.28 -5.33 7.11
CA GLY A 182 -14.54 -5.76 7.73
C GLY A 182 -14.71 -5.23 9.15
N SER A 183 -14.66 -6.13 10.14
CA SER A 183 -14.81 -5.79 11.57
C SER A 183 -13.60 -5.05 12.17
N LEU A 184 -12.43 -5.11 11.53
CA LEU A 184 -11.20 -4.45 11.98
C LEU A 184 -11.16 -2.95 11.62
N TRP A 185 -12.13 -2.47 10.82
CA TRP A 185 -12.15 -1.09 10.36
C TRP A 185 -12.38 -0.10 11.52
N ASP A 186 -11.41 0.79 11.74
CA ASP A 186 -11.55 1.95 12.64
C ASP A 186 -11.05 3.23 11.97
N ALA A 187 -11.99 4.10 11.59
CA ALA A 187 -11.70 5.38 10.94
C ALA A 187 -10.85 6.34 11.81
N ARG A 188 -10.74 6.10 13.12
CA ARG A 188 -9.88 6.92 14.01
C ARG A 188 -8.42 6.50 13.96
N LYS A 189 -8.14 5.26 13.54
CA LYS A 189 -6.79 4.68 13.46
C LYS A 189 -6.19 4.74 12.05
N ILE A 190 -6.99 5.06 11.03
CA ILE A 190 -6.56 5.08 9.63
C ILE A 190 -6.71 6.50 9.08
N THR A 191 -5.69 7.00 8.38
CA THR A 191 -5.73 8.32 7.75
C THR A 191 -5.17 8.28 6.35
N PHE A 192 -5.96 8.73 5.39
CA PHE A 192 -5.53 8.88 4.00
C PHE A 192 -5.03 10.30 3.73
N ARG A 193 -3.95 10.42 2.96
CA ARG A 193 -3.50 11.68 2.39
C ARG A 193 -3.18 11.51 0.92
N SER A 194 -3.52 12.53 0.13
CA SER A 194 -3.24 12.52 -1.30
C SER A 194 -1.80 12.94 -1.54
N GLY A 195 -1.12 12.27 -2.47
CA GLY A 195 0.18 12.66 -2.97
C GLY A 195 0.99 11.48 -3.52
N ILE A 196 1.98 11.80 -4.34
CA ILE A 196 3.05 10.90 -4.77
C ILE A 196 4.26 10.95 -3.82
N PRO A 197 4.89 9.81 -3.49
CA PRO A 197 6.03 9.74 -2.57
C PRO A 197 7.33 10.32 -3.15
N LEU A 198 7.39 10.54 -4.47
CA LEU A 198 8.52 11.19 -5.15
C LEU A 198 8.64 12.70 -4.87
N ARG A 199 7.60 13.31 -4.28
CA ARG A 199 7.59 14.76 -3.99
C ARG A 199 7.78 14.98 -2.49
N MET A 200 8.81 15.74 -2.15
CA MET A 200 9.12 16.05 -0.76
C MET A 200 7.94 16.70 -0.01
N GLU A 201 7.27 17.68 -0.61
CA GLU A 201 6.08 18.33 -0.02
C GLU A 201 4.99 17.30 0.39
N HIS A 202 4.87 16.22 -0.36
CA HIS A 202 3.88 15.17 -0.08
C HIS A 202 4.33 14.23 1.04
N LEU A 203 5.63 13.95 1.13
CA LEU A 203 6.21 13.23 2.27
C LEU A 203 6.05 14.05 3.56
N GLU A 204 6.30 15.36 3.51
CA GLU A 204 6.07 16.27 4.64
C GLU A 204 4.61 16.33 5.06
N ARG A 205 3.67 16.27 4.09
CA ARG A 205 2.23 16.20 4.37
C ARG A 205 1.85 15.00 5.24
N VAL A 206 2.61 13.91 5.17
CA VAL A 206 2.41 12.70 5.99
C VAL A 206 3.35 12.60 7.18
N ASP A 207 4.08 13.66 7.51
CA ASP A 207 4.97 13.72 8.68
C ASP A 207 5.95 12.53 8.76
N PHE A 208 6.47 12.11 7.59
CA PHE A 208 7.23 10.85 7.46
C PHE A 208 8.42 10.74 8.41
N ARG A 209 9.06 11.86 8.77
CA ARG A 209 10.21 11.91 9.70
C ARG A 209 9.87 11.43 11.11
N ASN A 210 8.61 11.59 11.52
CA ASN A 210 8.11 11.19 12.82
C ASN A 210 7.37 9.84 12.77
N ALA A 211 7.42 9.12 11.65
CA ALA A 211 6.88 7.77 11.56
C ALA A 211 7.72 6.79 12.39
N SER A 212 7.07 5.80 13.00
CA SER A 212 7.75 4.66 13.64
C SER A 212 8.37 3.73 12.60
N ALA A 213 7.66 3.55 11.49
CA ALA A 213 8.09 2.77 10.35
C ALA A 213 7.41 3.30 9.08
N ILE A 214 8.13 3.23 7.97
CA ILE A 214 7.65 3.51 6.63
C ILE A 214 7.60 2.18 5.89
N ILE A 215 6.48 1.86 5.27
CA ILE A 215 6.27 0.67 4.45
C ILE A 215 6.05 1.12 3.01
N LEU A 216 6.86 0.60 2.10
CA LEU A 216 6.80 0.90 0.68
C LEU A 216 6.50 -0.41 -0.08
N PRO A 217 5.21 -0.72 -0.33
CA PRO A 217 4.82 -1.94 -1.02
C PRO A 217 5.22 -1.90 -2.49
N GLY A 218 5.60 -3.06 -3.02
CA GLY A 218 5.80 -3.25 -4.46
C GLY A 218 4.47 -3.38 -5.21
N ALA A 219 4.55 -3.19 -6.53
CA ALA A 219 3.42 -3.36 -7.46
C ALA A 219 3.88 -4.12 -8.71
N ASP A 220 3.86 -5.45 -8.66
CA ASP A 220 4.26 -6.30 -9.79
C ASP A 220 3.26 -6.30 -10.96
N PHE A 221 2.00 -5.93 -10.72
CA PHE A 221 0.95 -5.82 -11.74
C PHE A 221 0.70 -4.37 -12.22
N ALA A 222 1.52 -3.40 -11.81
CA ALA A 222 1.43 -2.04 -12.32
C ALA A 222 1.99 -1.96 -13.76
N TYR A 223 1.58 -0.93 -14.51
CA TYR A 223 2.15 -0.64 -15.84
C TYR A 223 3.68 -0.61 -15.76
N GLY A 224 4.35 -1.43 -16.59
CA GLY A 224 5.81 -1.60 -16.58
C GLY A 224 6.37 -2.72 -15.69
N GLY A 225 5.51 -3.41 -14.94
CA GLY A 225 5.84 -4.62 -14.19
C GLY A 225 6.83 -4.42 -13.03
N ALA A 226 7.44 -5.52 -12.58
CA ALA A 226 8.36 -5.57 -11.44
C ALA A 226 9.54 -4.58 -11.55
N ASN A 227 10.09 -4.39 -12.76
CA ASN A 227 11.25 -3.53 -12.96
C ASN A 227 10.93 -2.03 -12.76
N GLU A 228 9.77 -1.58 -13.25
CA GLU A 228 9.31 -0.20 -13.04
C GLU A 228 8.96 0.04 -11.56
N SER A 229 8.34 -0.95 -10.90
CA SER A 229 8.09 -0.94 -9.46
C SER A 229 9.38 -0.74 -8.66
N ASP A 230 10.42 -1.55 -8.91
CA ASP A 230 11.72 -1.39 -8.23
C ASP A 230 12.33 -0.01 -8.47
N THR A 231 12.19 0.52 -9.68
CA THR A 231 12.72 1.84 -10.04
C THR A 231 12.01 2.94 -9.26
N LEU A 232 10.68 2.87 -9.12
CA LEU A 232 9.90 3.79 -8.31
C LEU A 232 10.28 3.71 -6.83
N ILE A 233 10.52 2.49 -6.33
CA ILE A 233 10.94 2.22 -4.97
C ILE A 233 12.30 2.87 -4.68
N LEU A 234 13.30 2.63 -5.53
CA LEU A 234 14.62 3.24 -5.42
C LEU A 234 14.55 4.77 -5.46
N LYS A 235 13.76 5.35 -6.37
CA LYS A 235 13.56 6.80 -6.44
C LYS A 235 12.92 7.36 -5.17
N THR A 236 11.99 6.63 -4.58
CA THR A 236 11.33 7.01 -3.32
C THR A 236 12.32 6.94 -2.15
N VAL A 237 13.10 5.85 -2.05
CA VAL A 237 14.17 5.70 -1.05
C VAL A 237 15.16 6.87 -1.14
N LEU A 238 15.61 7.23 -2.35
CA LEU A 238 16.49 8.38 -2.59
C LEU A 238 15.84 9.71 -2.21
N SER A 239 14.54 9.87 -2.49
CA SER A 239 13.80 11.09 -2.11
C SER A 239 13.76 11.26 -0.59
N ILE A 240 13.53 10.18 0.16
CA ILE A 240 13.56 10.16 1.63
C ILE A 240 14.99 10.42 2.13
N ALA A 241 16.00 9.79 1.54
CA ALA A 241 17.40 9.91 1.96
C ALA A 241 18.00 11.31 1.69
N SER A 242 17.59 11.99 0.62
CA SER A 242 18.08 13.34 0.27
C SER A 242 17.86 14.40 1.35
N GLN A 243 17.00 14.10 2.33
CA GLN A 243 16.63 15.00 3.43
C GLN A 243 17.54 14.88 4.64
N GLU A 244 18.30 13.79 4.73
CA GLU A 244 19.26 13.57 5.81
C GLU A 244 20.46 14.51 5.68
N GLU A 245 20.85 14.88 4.45
CA GLU A 245 21.88 15.90 4.20
C GLU A 245 21.54 17.28 4.78
N ALA A 246 20.26 17.54 5.06
CA ALA A 246 19.79 18.82 5.59
C ALA A 246 19.72 18.88 7.12
N ASP A 247 19.70 17.74 7.82
CA ASP A 247 19.53 17.70 9.28
C ASP A 247 20.20 16.45 9.91
N GLU A 248 21.48 16.60 10.28
CA GLU A 248 22.31 15.52 10.87
C GLU A 248 21.82 15.00 12.23
N THR A 249 20.85 15.69 12.87
CA THR A 249 20.45 15.35 14.25
C THR A 249 19.32 14.34 14.35
N GLN A 250 18.58 14.07 13.26
CA GLN A 250 17.41 13.19 13.28
C GLN A 250 17.68 11.90 12.49
N SER A 251 17.67 10.76 13.20
CA SER A 251 17.74 9.44 12.56
C SER A 251 16.51 9.19 11.70
N LEU A 252 16.72 8.66 10.49
CA LEU A 252 15.62 8.23 9.63
C LEU A 252 14.82 7.08 10.27
N PRO A 253 13.50 6.97 10.00
CA PRO A 253 12.67 5.87 10.48
C PRO A 253 13.15 4.49 10.03
N LEU A 254 12.55 3.42 10.56
CA LEU A 254 12.66 2.11 9.92
C LEU A 254 11.95 2.18 8.55
N LEU A 255 12.66 1.83 7.47
CA LEU A 255 12.06 1.66 6.15
C LEU A 255 11.96 0.18 5.82
N VAL A 256 10.75 -0.28 5.48
CA VAL A 256 10.47 -1.62 5.00
C VAL A 256 10.00 -1.50 3.57
N THR A 257 10.67 -2.17 2.64
CA THR A 257 10.30 -2.13 1.23
C THR A 257 10.41 -3.49 0.59
N GLU A 258 9.65 -3.69 -0.48
CA GLU A 258 9.80 -4.83 -1.36
C GLU A 258 10.75 -4.46 -2.50
N ILE A 259 11.56 -5.42 -2.95
CA ILE A 259 12.31 -5.32 -4.21
C ILE A 259 12.16 -6.67 -4.91
N PHE A 260 11.88 -6.65 -6.20
CA PHE A 260 11.73 -7.86 -7.00
C PHE A 260 13.09 -8.35 -7.48
N ASP A 261 13.85 -7.47 -8.14
CA ASP A 261 15.17 -7.78 -8.67
C ASP A 261 16.27 -7.71 -7.59
N PRO A 262 16.88 -8.86 -7.20
CA PRO A 262 17.89 -8.89 -6.16
C PRO A 262 19.13 -8.05 -6.48
N THR A 263 19.44 -7.80 -7.76
CA THR A 263 20.60 -7.00 -8.17
C THR A 263 20.50 -5.53 -7.72
N LYS A 264 19.29 -5.05 -7.46
CA LYS A 264 19.01 -3.66 -7.02
C LYS A 264 19.08 -3.46 -5.52
N ILE A 265 19.10 -4.54 -4.73
CA ILE A 265 19.11 -4.49 -3.26
C ILE A 265 20.27 -3.63 -2.74
N LEU A 266 21.47 -3.82 -3.29
CA LEU A 266 22.65 -3.07 -2.87
C LEU A 266 22.52 -1.56 -3.14
N MET A 267 21.80 -1.16 -4.19
CA MET A 267 21.56 0.24 -4.50
C MET A 267 20.65 0.88 -3.44
N ALA A 268 19.59 0.18 -3.02
CA ALA A 268 18.69 0.64 -1.97
C ALA A 268 19.42 0.76 -0.61
N GLN A 269 20.22 -0.25 -0.24
CA GLN A 269 21.02 -0.24 0.98
C GLN A 269 22.06 0.89 1.02
N LYS A 270 22.65 1.25 -0.13
CA LYS A 270 23.58 2.39 -0.22
C LYS A 270 22.85 3.73 -0.18
N ALA A 271 21.63 3.80 -0.69
CA ALA A 271 20.83 5.02 -0.73
C ALA A 271 20.31 5.42 0.65
N TYR A 272 19.91 4.44 1.47
CA TYR A 272 19.31 4.69 2.78
C TYR A 272 20.30 4.41 3.91
N ARG A 273 20.61 5.42 4.74
CA ARG A 273 21.55 5.25 5.87
C ARG A 273 20.87 4.82 7.17
N GLY A 274 19.54 4.88 7.24
CA GLY A 274 18.77 4.35 8.35
C GLY A 274 18.64 2.83 8.31
N ILE A 275 17.80 2.28 9.19
CA ILE A 275 17.50 0.84 9.18
C ILE A 275 16.58 0.56 7.99
N LEU A 276 17.08 -0.21 7.03
CA LEU A 276 16.36 -0.63 5.83
C LEU A 276 16.18 -2.14 5.83
N GLU A 277 14.93 -2.59 5.86
CA GLU A 277 14.56 -3.99 5.69
C GLU A 277 13.97 -4.18 4.28
N ILE A 278 14.58 -5.07 3.50
CA ILE A 278 14.17 -5.34 2.11
C ILE A 278 13.63 -6.76 2.02
N LEU A 279 12.39 -6.88 1.55
CA LEU A 279 11.81 -8.16 1.15
C LEU A 279 12.10 -8.38 -0.34
N ALA A 280 13.10 -9.22 -0.62
CA ALA A 280 13.39 -9.72 -1.97
C ALA A 280 12.26 -10.68 -2.40
N THR A 281 11.21 -10.13 -3.02
CA THR A 281 9.93 -10.83 -3.16
C THR A 281 10.04 -12.06 -4.03
N ASP A 282 10.73 -11.97 -5.17
CA ASP A 282 10.85 -13.11 -6.07
C ASP A 282 11.67 -14.21 -5.42
N VAL A 283 12.83 -13.90 -4.87
CA VAL A 283 13.68 -14.85 -4.13
C VAL A 283 12.90 -15.53 -3.00
N PHE A 284 12.11 -14.77 -2.24
CA PHE A 284 11.33 -15.32 -1.13
C PHE A 284 10.23 -16.28 -1.61
N ILE A 285 9.45 -15.86 -2.61
CA ILE A 285 8.34 -16.67 -3.14
C ILE A 285 8.88 -17.91 -3.86
N THR A 286 9.94 -17.79 -4.66
CA THR A 286 10.51 -18.92 -5.39
C THR A 286 11.14 -19.94 -4.45
N ARG A 287 11.79 -19.50 -3.36
CA ARG A 287 12.22 -20.40 -2.28
C ARG A 287 11.06 -21.15 -1.65
N CYS A 288 9.97 -20.46 -1.33
CA CYS A 288 8.76 -21.13 -0.84
C CYS A 288 8.19 -22.15 -1.84
N MET A 289 8.21 -21.84 -3.14
CA MET A 289 7.78 -22.75 -4.21
C MET A 289 8.70 -23.96 -4.32
N ALA A 290 10.02 -23.76 -4.40
CA ALA A 290 11.02 -24.82 -4.46
C ALA A 290 10.92 -25.76 -3.25
N GLN A 291 10.77 -25.21 -2.04
CA GLN A 291 10.58 -26.01 -0.82
C GLN A 291 9.26 -26.79 -0.83
N ASN A 292 8.18 -26.26 -1.41
CA ASN A 292 6.92 -27.00 -1.58
C ASN A 292 7.03 -28.14 -2.59
N VAL A 293 7.75 -27.91 -3.71
CA VAL A 293 8.07 -28.96 -4.69
C VAL A 293 8.86 -30.08 -4.01
N ARG A 294 9.82 -29.72 -3.13
CA ARG A 294 10.66 -30.67 -2.41
C ARG A 294 9.90 -31.42 -1.32
N HIS A 295 9.03 -30.71 -0.60
CA HIS A 295 8.29 -31.18 0.56
C HIS A 295 6.80 -30.82 0.46
N PRO A 296 5.98 -31.72 -0.13
CA PRO A 296 4.54 -31.50 -0.25
C PRO A 296 3.89 -31.24 1.12
N GLY A 297 3.09 -30.18 1.20
CA GLY A 297 2.37 -29.78 2.41
C GLY A 297 3.04 -28.67 3.23
N LEU A 298 4.24 -28.21 2.88
CA LEU A 298 4.84 -27.04 3.53
C LEU A 298 4.04 -25.74 3.32
N SER A 299 3.24 -25.66 2.27
CA SER A 299 2.35 -24.52 2.01
C SER A 299 1.37 -24.27 3.15
N TYR A 300 0.88 -25.32 3.82
CA TYR A 300 0.03 -25.19 5.01
C TYR A 300 0.79 -24.51 6.16
N LEU A 301 2.06 -24.90 6.37
CA LEU A 301 2.92 -24.30 7.38
C LEU A 301 3.25 -22.85 7.05
N PHE A 302 3.62 -22.55 5.80
CA PHE A 302 3.88 -21.18 5.35
C PHE A 302 2.63 -20.32 5.50
N HIS A 303 1.45 -20.85 5.16
CA HIS A 303 0.20 -20.13 5.35
C HIS A 303 -0.05 -19.82 6.82
N GLU A 304 0.16 -20.78 7.73
CA GLU A 304 -0.01 -20.58 9.18
C GLU A 304 0.95 -19.50 9.71
N ILE A 305 2.25 -19.62 9.41
CA ILE A 305 3.28 -18.74 9.96
C ILE A 305 3.25 -17.33 9.35
N LEU A 306 2.94 -17.19 8.05
CA LEU A 306 3.01 -15.90 7.36
C LEU A 306 1.70 -15.11 7.45
N SER A 307 0.54 -15.78 7.52
CA SER A 307 -0.76 -15.07 7.53
C SER A 307 -1.18 -14.55 8.90
N HIS A 308 -0.52 -14.97 10.00
CA HIS A 308 -0.82 -14.61 11.39
C HIS A 308 -2.33 -14.65 11.77
N ARG A 309 -3.15 -15.37 10.99
CA ARG A 309 -4.60 -15.39 11.13
C ARG A 309 -5.03 -16.31 12.26
N GLN A 310 -4.46 -17.51 12.31
CA GLN A 310 -4.76 -18.57 13.27
C GLN A 310 -3.54 -19.52 13.36
N GLY A 311 -3.32 -20.12 14.53
CA GLY A 311 -2.28 -21.13 14.72
C GLY A 311 -1.03 -20.57 15.40
N ASN A 312 0.13 -21.04 14.97
CA ASN A 312 1.42 -20.70 15.53
C ASN A 312 2.12 -19.59 14.73
N SER A 313 2.91 -18.78 15.42
CA SER A 313 3.70 -17.68 14.87
C SER A 313 5.13 -17.75 15.39
N ILE A 314 6.05 -17.11 14.65
CA ILE A 314 7.45 -17.01 15.05
C ILE A 314 7.62 -15.83 16.01
N TYR A 315 8.16 -16.15 17.19
CA TYR A 315 8.48 -15.17 18.22
C TYR A 315 9.97 -15.18 18.55
N ILE A 316 10.52 -13.99 18.78
CA ILE A 316 11.91 -13.80 19.19
C ILE A 316 11.88 -13.22 20.60
N ARG A 317 12.51 -13.90 21.56
CA ARG A 317 12.58 -13.46 22.96
C ARG A 317 14.00 -13.45 23.48
N THR A 318 14.28 -12.49 24.36
CA THR A 318 15.57 -12.37 25.04
C THR A 318 15.41 -12.87 26.47
N PHE A 319 16.38 -13.64 26.94
CA PHE A 319 16.44 -14.14 28.31
C PHE A 319 17.83 -13.89 28.89
N GLU A 320 17.91 -13.29 30.07
CA GLU A 320 19.19 -12.98 30.72
C GLU A 320 19.78 -14.19 31.48
N SER A 321 18.97 -15.21 31.79
CA SER A 321 19.33 -16.27 32.74
C SER A 321 20.04 -17.50 32.15
N PHE A 322 20.23 -17.60 30.83
CA PHE A 322 20.66 -18.85 30.17
C PHE A 322 22.03 -18.75 29.48
N THR A 323 22.79 -17.68 29.72
CA THR A 323 24.15 -17.56 29.18
C THR A 323 25.05 -18.68 29.70
N GLY A 324 25.70 -19.40 28.79
CA GLY A 324 26.54 -20.56 29.09
C GLY A 324 25.82 -21.90 29.09
N ASP A 325 24.49 -21.92 29.07
CA ASP A 325 23.71 -23.16 28.94
C ASP A 325 23.73 -23.65 27.49
N ARG A 326 23.53 -24.96 27.29
CA ARG A 326 23.37 -25.53 25.94
C ARG A 326 21.96 -25.25 25.44
N PHE A 327 21.86 -24.83 24.19
CA PHE A 327 20.57 -24.57 23.54
C PHE A 327 19.61 -25.76 23.67
N TRP A 328 20.12 -26.97 23.42
CA TRP A 328 19.32 -28.19 23.41
C TRP A 328 18.82 -28.64 24.79
N ASP A 329 19.42 -28.15 25.88
CA ASP A 329 18.92 -28.41 27.24
C ASP A 329 17.60 -27.66 27.51
N LEU A 330 17.33 -26.58 26.77
CA LEU A 330 16.12 -25.76 26.93
C LEU A 330 14.90 -26.33 26.22
N VAL A 331 15.10 -27.17 25.19
CA VAL A 331 14.00 -27.67 24.33
C VAL A 331 12.95 -28.42 25.14
N GLY A 332 13.37 -29.26 26.11
CA GLY A 332 12.46 -29.99 26.98
C GLY A 332 11.73 -29.11 28.02
N ALA A 333 12.15 -27.86 28.19
CA ALA A 333 11.60 -26.92 29.17
C ALA A 333 10.59 -25.93 28.57
N CYS A 334 10.19 -26.12 27.31
CA CYS A 334 9.24 -25.28 26.58
C CYS A 334 7.92 -26.05 26.33
N PRO A 335 6.97 -26.10 27.28
CA PRO A 335 5.79 -26.99 27.19
C PRO A 335 4.78 -26.57 26.12
N LYS A 336 4.75 -25.28 25.75
CA LYS A 336 3.75 -24.69 24.84
C LYS A 336 4.36 -24.07 23.58
N ALA A 337 5.67 -24.20 23.41
CA ALA A 337 6.39 -23.58 22.32
C ALA A 337 7.47 -24.52 21.79
N ILE A 338 7.72 -24.49 20.49
CA ILE A 338 8.80 -25.22 19.84
C ILE A 338 9.98 -24.27 19.71
N LEU A 339 11.11 -24.62 20.32
CA LEU A 339 12.35 -23.85 20.20
C LEU A 339 13.02 -24.15 18.85
N LEU A 340 13.10 -23.14 17.98
CA LEU A 340 13.59 -23.27 16.61
C LEU A 340 15.09 -22.96 16.47
N GLY A 341 15.61 -22.04 17.29
CA GLY A 341 16.99 -21.60 17.13
C GLY A 341 17.35 -20.35 17.93
N VAL A 342 18.43 -19.70 17.51
CA VAL A 342 19.02 -18.53 18.17
C VAL A 342 19.30 -17.44 17.15
N VAL A 343 19.00 -16.20 17.50
CA VAL A 343 19.43 -14.99 16.81
C VAL A 343 20.45 -14.29 17.68
N ARG A 344 21.70 -14.24 17.21
CA ARG A 344 22.84 -13.67 17.92
C ARG A 344 23.21 -12.30 17.33
N PRO A 345 23.47 -11.27 18.15
CA PRO A 345 24.04 -10.01 17.64
C PRO A 345 25.39 -10.26 16.93
N ASP A 346 25.57 -9.69 15.74
CA ASP A 346 26.80 -9.83 14.94
C ASP A 346 27.13 -8.48 14.26
N GLY A 347 28.08 -7.74 14.84
CA GLY A 347 28.36 -6.36 14.46
C GLY A 347 27.16 -5.44 14.73
N GLU A 348 26.74 -4.67 13.71
CA GLU A 348 25.51 -3.89 13.74
C GLU A 348 24.25 -4.71 13.39
N GLY A 349 24.44 -5.98 12.99
CA GLY A 349 23.37 -6.86 12.53
C GLY A 349 23.06 -8.01 13.48
N PHE A 350 22.35 -9.00 12.94
CA PHE A 350 21.99 -10.22 13.64
C PHE A 350 22.27 -11.44 12.77
N ARG A 351 22.83 -12.48 13.37
CA ARG A 351 23.01 -13.79 12.74
C ARG A 351 21.93 -14.75 13.24
N SER A 352 21.10 -15.23 12.32
CA SER A 352 20.10 -16.28 12.60
C SER A 352 20.73 -17.67 12.48
N MET A 353 20.46 -18.53 13.46
CA MET A 353 20.89 -19.93 13.51
C MET A 353 19.70 -20.80 13.90
N LEU A 354 18.96 -21.28 12.91
CA LEU A 354 17.86 -22.22 13.10
C LEU A 354 18.40 -23.65 13.11
N ASN A 355 17.83 -24.52 13.95
CA ASN A 355 18.31 -25.88 14.20
C ASN A 355 19.84 -25.94 14.41
N PRO A 356 20.38 -25.23 15.41
CA PRO A 356 21.82 -25.12 15.60
C PRO A 356 22.46 -26.45 15.99
N ALA A 357 23.78 -26.56 15.84
CA ALA A 357 24.53 -27.74 16.25
C ALA A 357 24.28 -28.15 17.71
N ASP A 358 24.42 -29.44 18.01
CA ASP A 358 24.14 -30.03 19.33
C ASP A 358 24.97 -29.43 20.48
N ASP A 359 26.13 -28.88 20.15
CA ASP A 359 27.08 -28.28 21.08
C ASP A 359 26.92 -26.76 21.25
N LEU A 360 25.94 -26.13 20.58
CA LEU A 360 25.73 -24.69 20.68
C LEU A 360 25.45 -24.27 22.13
N THR A 361 26.34 -23.44 22.66
CA THR A 361 26.16 -22.72 23.93
C THR A 361 25.63 -21.32 23.70
N LEU A 362 24.68 -20.91 24.54
CA LEU A 362 24.09 -19.58 24.50
C LEU A 362 25.06 -18.52 25.01
N ALA A 363 25.16 -17.42 24.27
CA ALA A 363 25.94 -16.24 24.63
C ALA A 363 25.06 -15.18 25.33
N ALA A 364 25.71 -14.14 25.86
CA ALA A 364 24.99 -12.97 26.36
C ALA A 364 24.25 -12.29 25.18
N ASN A 365 23.04 -11.80 25.45
CA ASN A 365 22.17 -11.14 24.45
C ASN A 365 21.68 -12.04 23.30
N ASP A 366 21.90 -13.35 23.37
CA ASP A 366 21.25 -14.29 22.45
C ASP A 366 19.73 -14.17 22.59
N ARG A 367 19.06 -14.13 21.44
CA ARG A 367 17.60 -14.14 21.36
C ARG A 367 17.16 -15.51 20.90
N LEU A 368 16.28 -16.13 21.66
CA LEU A 368 15.73 -17.44 21.34
C LEU A 368 14.54 -17.29 20.38
N VAL A 369 14.49 -18.16 19.38
CA VAL A 369 13.43 -18.20 18.36
C VAL A 369 12.46 -19.33 18.70
N PHE A 370 11.19 -19.00 18.79
CA PHE A 370 10.11 -19.92 19.13
C PHE A 370 9.06 -19.95 18.04
N LEU A 371 8.43 -21.12 17.88
CA LEU A 371 7.14 -21.26 17.24
C LEU A 371 6.11 -21.54 18.34
N ALA A 372 5.15 -20.63 18.53
CA ALA A 372 4.12 -20.74 19.55
C ALA A 372 2.84 -20.04 19.09
N ARG A 373 1.71 -20.24 19.80
CA ARG A 373 0.46 -19.53 19.49
C ARG A 373 0.53 -18.08 19.94
N GLU A 374 0.86 -17.87 21.21
CA GLU A 374 0.95 -16.56 21.83
C GLU A 374 2.39 -16.25 22.27
N TYR A 375 2.67 -14.98 22.48
CA TYR A 375 4.00 -14.55 22.92
C TYR A 375 4.31 -15.04 24.36
N GLU A 376 3.28 -15.09 25.18
CA GLU A 376 3.27 -15.54 26.57
C GLU A 376 3.56 -17.05 26.67
N ASP A 377 3.23 -17.83 25.65
CA ASP A 377 3.53 -19.26 25.60
C ASP A 377 5.02 -19.57 25.40
N CYS A 378 5.82 -18.58 25.00
CA CYS A 378 7.27 -18.70 24.81
C CYS A 378 8.03 -18.61 26.14
N GLU A 379 7.62 -19.36 27.15
CA GLU A 379 8.24 -19.41 28.47
C GLU A 379 9.12 -20.65 28.64
N ILE A 380 10.26 -20.47 29.32
CA ILE A 380 11.17 -21.56 29.67
C ILE A 380 11.00 -21.87 31.16
N LEU A 381 10.48 -23.07 31.45
CA LEU A 381 10.22 -23.51 32.80
C LEU A 381 11.49 -24.09 33.43
N LYS A 382 12.15 -23.30 34.29
CA LYS A 382 13.43 -23.67 34.95
C LYS A 382 13.37 -24.99 35.74
N ASN A 383 12.20 -25.37 36.26
CA ASN A 383 11.99 -26.63 36.96
C ASN A 383 11.95 -27.86 36.05
N LEU A 384 11.72 -27.67 34.74
CA LEU A 384 11.76 -28.72 33.72
C LEU A 384 13.13 -28.86 33.06
N LEU A 385 14.07 -27.96 33.36
CA LEU A 385 15.44 -28.10 32.87
C LEU A 385 16.04 -29.42 33.36
N PRO A 386 16.84 -30.09 32.53
CA PRO A 386 17.57 -31.26 32.97
C PRO A 386 18.38 -30.88 34.22
N LYS A 387 18.18 -31.60 35.33
CA LYS A 387 19.15 -31.55 36.42
C LYS A 387 20.50 -31.92 35.79
N ARG A 388 21.58 -31.18 36.09
CA ARG A 388 22.95 -31.46 35.60
C ARG A 388 23.38 -32.88 36.01
N SER A 389 22.90 -33.88 35.30
CA SER A 389 23.38 -35.24 35.28
C SER A 389 24.16 -35.39 33.99
N LEU A 390 25.27 -36.13 34.07
CA LEU A 390 26.18 -36.45 32.97
C LEU A 390 25.42 -36.66 31.65
N PRO A 391 25.97 -36.22 30.50
CA PRO A 391 25.28 -36.29 29.22
C PRO A 391 24.86 -37.73 28.96
N GLN A 392 23.57 -38.01 29.15
CA GLN A 392 22.99 -39.21 28.59
C GLN A 392 22.94 -38.97 27.09
N PRO A 393 23.54 -39.85 26.27
CA PRO A 393 23.32 -39.80 24.84
C PRO A 393 21.80 -39.77 24.66
N ARG A 394 21.28 -38.78 23.92
CA ARG A 394 19.88 -38.83 23.47
C ARG A 394 19.64 -40.26 23.00
N ALA A 395 18.55 -40.89 23.46
CA ALA A 395 18.00 -42.01 22.72
C ALA A 395 17.92 -41.48 21.30
N GLN A 396 18.71 -42.04 20.37
CA GLN A 396 18.78 -41.56 19.00
C GLN A 396 17.33 -41.46 18.55
N SER A 397 16.78 -40.24 18.50
CA SER A 397 15.67 -39.97 17.62
C SER A 397 16.23 -40.46 16.31
N GLN A 398 15.72 -41.60 15.83
CA GLN A 398 16.17 -42.21 14.59
C GLN A 398 16.34 -41.02 13.66
N PRO A 399 17.55 -40.73 13.15
CA PRO A 399 17.67 -39.69 12.16
C PRO A 399 16.57 -40.03 11.17
N VAL A 400 15.62 -39.11 10.98
CA VAL A 400 14.69 -39.26 9.86
C VAL A 400 15.65 -39.46 8.72
N SER A 401 15.67 -40.69 8.21
CA SER A 401 16.58 -41.06 7.15
C SER A 401 16.04 -40.27 5.99
N TYR A 402 16.55 -39.04 5.83
CA TYR A 402 16.59 -38.38 4.55
C TYR A 402 17.48 -39.32 3.76
N ILE A 403 16.87 -40.35 3.18
CA ILE A 403 17.53 -41.16 2.19
C ILE A 403 17.98 -40.10 1.18
N GLN A 404 19.30 -39.87 1.12
CA GLN A 404 19.93 -39.03 0.11
C GLN A 404 19.78 -39.80 -1.20
N ILE A 405 18.56 -39.78 -1.73
CA ILE A 405 18.30 -40.20 -3.10
C ILE A 405 18.67 -38.97 -3.92
N GLU A 406 19.62 -39.13 -4.84
CA GLU A 406 19.70 -38.24 -5.99
C GLU A 406 18.33 -38.27 -6.67
N SER A 407 17.46 -37.32 -6.29
CA SER A 407 16.09 -37.32 -6.79
C SER A 407 16.08 -36.51 -8.06
N LYS A 408 15.81 -37.18 -9.17
CA LYS A 408 15.44 -36.54 -10.41
C LYS A 408 13.95 -36.22 -10.35
N ARG A 409 13.57 -34.96 -10.55
CA ARG A 409 12.17 -34.52 -10.51
C ARG A 409 11.79 -33.82 -11.81
N ARG A 410 10.63 -34.15 -12.34
CA ARG A 410 10.02 -33.50 -13.50
C ARG A 410 8.98 -32.49 -13.03
N ILE A 411 9.14 -31.25 -13.43
CA ILE A 411 8.28 -30.12 -13.06
C ILE A 411 7.68 -29.54 -14.34
N LEU A 412 6.35 -29.44 -14.38
CA LEU A 412 5.64 -28.69 -15.41
C LEU A 412 5.28 -27.32 -14.86
N ILE A 413 5.69 -26.25 -15.55
CA ILE A 413 5.28 -24.88 -15.25
C ILE A 413 4.28 -24.43 -16.31
N LEU A 414 3.10 -24.05 -15.87
CA LEU A 414 2.04 -23.46 -16.69
C LEU A 414 2.04 -21.95 -16.48
N GLY A 415 2.26 -21.19 -17.56
CA GLY A 415 2.47 -19.75 -17.55
C GLY A 415 3.94 -19.34 -17.52
N TRP A 416 4.19 -18.05 -17.69
CA TRP A 416 5.53 -17.47 -17.59
C TRP A 416 5.46 -16.06 -17.00
N ASN A 417 6.32 -15.79 -16.03
CA ASN A 417 6.57 -14.49 -15.45
C ASN A 417 8.02 -14.42 -14.94
N HIS A 418 8.45 -13.25 -14.49
CA HIS A 418 9.81 -13.03 -13.96
C HIS A 418 10.21 -13.99 -12.81
N LYS A 419 9.27 -14.54 -12.03
CA LYS A 419 9.56 -15.50 -10.93
C LYS A 419 10.02 -16.86 -11.45
N VAL A 420 9.71 -17.23 -12.69
CA VAL A 420 10.18 -18.51 -13.26
C VAL A 420 11.71 -18.54 -13.33
N THR A 421 12.33 -17.42 -13.70
CA THR A 421 13.79 -17.32 -13.79
C THR A 421 14.43 -17.50 -12.42
N ALA A 422 13.95 -16.79 -11.39
CA ALA A 422 14.41 -16.93 -10.02
C ALA A 422 14.10 -18.31 -9.39
N LEU A 423 13.08 -19.03 -9.87
CA LEU A 423 12.79 -20.40 -9.45
C LEU A 423 13.80 -21.38 -10.05
N ILE A 424 14.17 -21.21 -11.32
CA ILE A 424 15.18 -22.05 -11.97
C ILE A 424 16.53 -21.88 -11.28
N GLU A 425 16.93 -20.64 -11.00
CA GLU A 425 18.16 -20.32 -10.25
C GLU A 425 18.17 -20.98 -8.86
N GLU A 426 17.09 -20.82 -8.09
CA GLU A 426 16.98 -21.46 -6.76
C GLU A 426 16.98 -23.00 -6.83
N LEU A 427 16.45 -23.59 -7.90
CA LEU A 427 16.48 -25.05 -8.07
C LEU A 427 17.87 -25.57 -8.43
N ASP A 428 18.66 -24.80 -9.17
CA ASP A 428 20.03 -25.16 -9.55
C ASP A 428 21.00 -25.17 -8.35
N ASP A 429 20.72 -24.37 -7.32
CA ASP A 429 21.47 -24.31 -6.06
C ASP A 429 21.41 -25.62 -5.23
N TYR A 430 20.45 -26.51 -5.49
CA TYR A 430 20.33 -27.79 -4.78
C TYR A 430 21.27 -28.86 -5.35
N LEU A 431 22.50 -28.90 -4.83
CA LEU A 431 23.60 -29.76 -5.30
C LEU A 431 23.32 -31.28 -5.38
N LEU A 432 22.34 -31.80 -4.63
CA LEU A 432 22.02 -33.24 -4.54
C LEU A 432 20.78 -33.64 -5.34
N GLU A 433 20.16 -32.72 -6.08
CA GLU A 433 18.92 -32.95 -6.83
C GLU A 433 19.10 -32.53 -8.29
N GLN A 434 18.33 -33.15 -9.19
CA GLN A 434 18.28 -32.78 -10.61
C GLN A 434 16.85 -32.47 -11.01
N PHE A 435 16.66 -31.40 -11.78
CA PHE A 435 15.34 -30.93 -12.16
C PHE A 435 15.19 -30.89 -13.68
N GLU A 436 14.14 -31.52 -14.19
CA GLU A 436 13.70 -31.37 -15.58
C GLU A 436 12.44 -30.50 -15.59
N ILE A 437 12.56 -29.30 -16.15
CA ILE A 437 11.50 -28.30 -16.15
C ILE A 437 10.96 -28.16 -17.56
N SER A 438 9.67 -28.45 -17.73
CA SER A 438 8.94 -28.13 -18.95
C SER A 438 8.06 -26.92 -18.70
N THR A 439 8.03 -25.98 -19.64
CA THR A 439 7.29 -24.73 -19.49
C THR A 439 6.29 -24.56 -20.64
N LEU A 440 5.00 -24.44 -20.33
CA LEU A 440 3.93 -24.15 -21.28
C LEU A 440 3.48 -22.69 -21.12
N SER A 441 3.68 -21.86 -22.14
CA SER A 441 3.28 -20.45 -22.09
C SER A 441 2.93 -19.90 -23.47
N LEU A 442 2.09 -18.88 -23.50
CA LEU A 442 1.81 -18.06 -24.69
C LEU A 442 3.01 -17.18 -25.08
N LYS A 443 3.94 -16.93 -24.15
CA LYS A 443 5.15 -16.16 -24.43
C LYS A 443 6.12 -16.99 -25.30
N PRO A 444 6.61 -16.44 -26.42
CA PRO A 444 7.50 -17.17 -27.33
C PRO A 444 8.72 -17.78 -26.63
N ALA A 445 9.12 -18.99 -27.01
CA ALA A 445 10.24 -19.70 -26.41
C ALA A 445 11.55 -18.90 -26.48
N VAL A 446 11.80 -18.24 -27.60
CA VAL A 446 13.01 -17.42 -27.84
C VAL A 446 13.13 -16.27 -26.84
N GLU A 447 12.03 -15.60 -26.51
CA GLU A 447 12.05 -14.52 -25.52
C GLU A 447 12.36 -15.04 -24.12
N ARG A 448 11.80 -16.21 -23.77
CA ARG A 448 12.02 -16.86 -22.47
C ARG A 448 13.46 -17.33 -22.31
N GLU A 449 14.03 -17.93 -23.34
CA GLU A 449 15.45 -18.31 -23.37
C GLU A 449 16.35 -17.08 -23.23
N THR A 450 16.01 -15.99 -23.92
CA THR A 450 16.75 -14.72 -23.82
C THR A 450 16.75 -14.19 -22.39
N GLU A 451 15.62 -14.26 -21.68
CA GLU A 451 15.52 -13.84 -20.28
C GLU A 451 16.40 -14.67 -19.34
N LEU A 452 16.43 -16.00 -19.53
CA LEU A 452 17.30 -16.89 -18.75
C LEU A 452 18.78 -16.56 -18.96
N VAL A 453 19.18 -16.31 -20.22
CA VAL A 453 20.57 -15.94 -20.56
C VAL A 453 20.94 -14.57 -19.98
N GLN A 454 20.03 -13.59 -20.03
CA GLN A 454 20.28 -12.25 -19.48
C GLN A 454 20.50 -12.25 -17.97
N GLN A 455 19.84 -13.17 -17.25
CA GLN A 455 20.02 -13.36 -15.81
C GLN A 455 21.28 -14.18 -15.46
N GLY A 456 21.98 -14.74 -16.46
CA GLY A 456 23.22 -15.48 -16.25
C GLY A 456 23.04 -16.81 -15.53
N ILE A 457 21.86 -17.44 -15.69
CA ILE A 457 21.55 -18.72 -15.04
C ILE A 457 22.34 -19.84 -15.73
N ASP A 458 23.30 -20.42 -15.01
CA ASP A 458 24.03 -21.61 -15.45
C ASP A 458 23.09 -22.82 -15.31
N GLN A 459 22.80 -23.51 -16.40
CA GLN A 459 21.84 -24.63 -16.43
C GLN A 459 22.55 -25.97 -16.18
N ASP A 460 23.36 -26.04 -15.12
CA ASP A 460 24.22 -27.19 -14.86
C ASP A 460 23.43 -28.40 -14.35
N ARG A 461 22.42 -28.18 -13.50
CA ARG A 461 21.62 -29.23 -12.85
C ARG A 461 20.13 -29.17 -13.21
N VAL A 462 19.74 -28.10 -13.90
CA VAL A 462 18.36 -27.86 -14.34
C VAL A 462 18.29 -27.88 -15.85
N THR A 463 17.53 -28.81 -16.42
CA THR A 463 17.24 -28.83 -17.86
C THR A 463 15.90 -28.16 -18.11
N VAL A 464 15.86 -27.12 -18.93
CA VAL A 464 14.63 -26.38 -19.26
C VAL A 464 14.19 -26.68 -20.69
N SER A 465 12.92 -27.07 -20.86
CA SER A 465 12.25 -27.25 -22.15
C SER A 465 11.10 -26.26 -22.29
N HIS A 466 11.03 -25.61 -23.46
CA HIS A 466 10.06 -24.56 -23.75
C HIS A 466 9.01 -25.05 -24.75
N TYR A 467 7.74 -25.02 -24.32
CA TYR A 467 6.58 -25.31 -25.16
C TYR A 467 5.72 -24.05 -25.27
N GLU A 468 5.21 -23.79 -26.48
CA GLU A 468 4.31 -22.69 -26.78
C GLU A 468 2.87 -23.21 -26.86
N GLY A 469 1.95 -22.55 -26.15
CA GLY A 469 0.54 -22.94 -26.11
C GLY A 469 -0.20 -22.28 -24.96
N ASP A 470 -1.53 -22.42 -24.96
CA ASP A 470 -2.39 -21.86 -23.94
C ASP A 470 -2.81 -22.95 -22.94
N HIS A 471 -2.36 -22.83 -21.69
CA HIS A 471 -2.70 -23.79 -20.63
C HIS A 471 -4.19 -23.79 -20.23
N THR A 472 -4.99 -22.84 -20.73
CA THR A 472 -6.45 -22.83 -20.59
C THR A 472 -7.15 -23.62 -21.69
N ILE A 473 -6.43 -24.04 -22.74
CA ILE A 473 -6.94 -24.87 -23.83
C ILE A 473 -6.58 -26.33 -23.55
N LEU A 474 -7.61 -27.18 -23.40
CA LEU A 474 -7.44 -28.60 -23.07
C LEU A 474 -6.53 -29.34 -24.05
N SER A 475 -6.63 -29.08 -25.36
CA SER A 475 -5.80 -29.77 -26.36
C SER A 475 -4.31 -29.47 -26.21
N ASP A 476 -3.97 -28.24 -25.85
CA ASP A 476 -2.57 -27.81 -25.66
C ASP A 476 -2.02 -28.42 -24.36
N LEU A 477 -2.86 -28.47 -23.32
CA LEU A 477 -2.51 -29.09 -22.04
C LEU A 477 -2.33 -30.61 -22.19
N GLU A 478 -3.25 -31.31 -22.85
CA GLU A 478 -3.18 -32.75 -23.11
C GLU A 478 -1.94 -33.14 -23.92
N ALA A 479 -1.51 -32.29 -24.87
CA ALA A 479 -0.32 -32.52 -25.69
C ALA A 479 0.97 -32.64 -24.86
N ILE A 480 1.04 -31.98 -23.70
CA ILE A 480 2.20 -32.00 -22.79
C ILE A 480 2.13 -33.14 -21.77
N GLN A 481 0.99 -33.83 -21.67
CA GLN A 481 0.77 -34.96 -20.76
C GLN A 481 1.13 -34.62 -19.29
N PRO A 482 0.36 -33.75 -18.60
CA PRO A 482 0.66 -33.28 -17.25
C PRO A 482 0.83 -34.41 -16.22
N SER A 483 0.17 -35.54 -16.44
CA SER A 483 0.28 -36.76 -15.62
C SER A 483 1.66 -37.41 -15.63
N SER A 484 2.54 -37.01 -16.55
CA SER A 484 3.92 -37.47 -16.60
C SER A 484 4.86 -36.70 -15.66
N TYR A 485 4.42 -35.59 -15.07
CA TYR A 485 5.26 -34.77 -14.19
C TYR A 485 5.03 -35.10 -12.73
N ASP A 486 6.07 -34.93 -11.91
CA ASP A 486 5.98 -35.14 -10.45
C ASP A 486 5.29 -33.94 -9.78
N ASN A 487 5.48 -32.74 -10.34
CA ASN A 487 4.89 -31.50 -9.84
C ASN A 487 4.38 -30.65 -11.02
N VAL A 488 3.22 -30.03 -10.82
CA VAL A 488 2.66 -29.04 -11.74
C VAL A 488 2.54 -27.72 -11.00
N LEU A 489 3.22 -26.69 -11.49
CA LEU A 489 3.19 -25.34 -10.98
C LEU A 489 2.39 -24.47 -11.94
N ILE A 490 1.36 -23.78 -11.43
CA ILE A 490 0.56 -22.85 -12.22
C ILE A 490 0.88 -21.44 -11.75
N LEU A 491 1.37 -20.62 -12.66
CA LEU A 491 1.78 -19.25 -12.38
C LEU A 491 0.90 -18.26 -13.13
N GLY A 492 0.57 -17.15 -12.47
CA GLY A 492 -0.08 -16.02 -13.12
C GLY A 492 0.85 -15.40 -14.16
N SER A 493 0.30 -15.09 -15.33
CA SER A 493 1.01 -14.34 -16.37
C SER A 493 1.15 -12.88 -15.99
N ASP A 494 2.35 -12.32 -16.10
CA ASP A 494 2.66 -10.91 -15.78
C ASP A 494 2.55 -9.96 -16.99
N TRP A 495 2.27 -10.49 -18.19
CA TRP A 495 2.00 -9.70 -19.39
C TRP A 495 0.53 -9.27 -19.54
N LEU A 496 -0.35 -9.72 -18.63
CA LEU A 496 -1.76 -9.32 -18.62
C LEU A 496 -1.93 -7.97 -17.93
N GLU A 497 -2.91 -7.19 -18.38
CA GLU A 497 -3.13 -5.83 -17.88
C GLU A 497 -3.70 -5.79 -16.46
N THR A 498 -4.35 -6.87 -16.01
CA THR A 498 -5.01 -6.92 -14.69
C THR A 498 -4.66 -8.18 -13.92
N GLN A 499 -4.58 -8.06 -12.59
CA GLN A 499 -4.36 -9.19 -11.71
C GLN A 499 -5.54 -10.17 -11.77
N GLU A 500 -6.77 -9.67 -11.84
CA GLU A 500 -7.99 -10.49 -11.88
C GLU A 500 -8.03 -11.41 -13.09
N GLU A 501 -7.58 -10.93 -14.25
CA GLU A 501 -7.48 -11.75 -15.46
C GLU A 501 -6.40 -12.82 -15.34
N SER A 502 -5.26 -12.48 -14.73
CA SER A 502 -4.17 -13.43 -14.45
C SER A 502 -4.65 -14.55 -13.53
N ASP A 503 -5.29 -14.20 -12.42
CA ASP A 503 -5.84 -15.15 -11.45
C ASP A 503 -6.95 -16.02 -12.06
N ALA A 504 -7.83 -15.43 -12.88
CA ALA A 504 -8.88 -16.18 -13.57
C ALA A 504 -8.30 -17.25 -14.50
N ARG A 505 -7.24 -16.95 -15.25
CA ARG A 505 -6.57 -17.92 -16.13
C ARG A 505 -5.85 -19.01 -15.33
N THR A 506 -5.26 -18.69 -14.18
CA THR A 506 -4.68 -19.69 -13.27
C THR A 506 -5.77 -20.64 -12.73
N ILE A 507 -6.94 -20.12 -12.35
CA ILE A 507 -8.08 -20.92 -11.88
C ILE A 507 -8.61 -21.83 -12.99
N VAL A 508 -8.82 -21.30 -14.20
CA VAL A 508 -9.27 -22.11 -15.35
C VAL A 508 -8.25 -23.21 -15.64
N GLY A 509 -6.96 -22.88 -15.69
CA GLY A 509 -5.89 -23.85 -15.89
C GLY A 509 -5.78 -24.93 -14.81
N HIS A 510 -6.26 -24.68 -13.59
CA HIS A 510 -6.32 -25.69 -12.54
C HIS A 510 -7.52 -26.63 -12.66
N LEU A 511 -8.61 -26.16 -13.26
CA LEU A 511 -9.87 -26.90 -13.41
C LEU A 511 -9.90 -27.79 -14.66
N VAL A 512 -9.16 -27.40 -15.71
CA VAL A 512 -8.91 -28.20 -16.92
C VAL A 512 -7.94 -29.32 -16.56
#